data_AF-A0A7V9GC83-F1
#
_entry.id   AF-A0A7V9GC83-F1
#
_cell.length_a   1.000
_cell.length_b   1.000
_cell.length_c   1.000
_cell.angle_alpha   90.00
_cell.angle_beta   90.00
_cell.angle_gamma   90.00
#
_symmetry.space_group_name_H-M   'P 1'
#
loop_
_entity.id
_entity.type
_entity.pdbx_description
1 polymer ?
#
loop_
_entity_poly.entity_id
_entity_poly.type
_entity_poly.pdbx_seq_one_letter_code
_entity_poly.pdbx_strand_id
1 'polypeptide(L)'
;MTVLAFGDTIRLKDGRIIKGKIISFNGGKFTVLFDDGTRQRQMNYSADEIESITFDADSTPTANVETLNQTPSGSSDKTKIGNDTIITVGQNKNPDNTPTPSPKVSPPANTSAITPAPITLNVKVLADNTSNGWTNSGWVARKGQKIKITGGGRVSLGNGRLTSPGGIASLSDSGKLKKDEPTGGLIAVIGDDNNDFIFIGDSLEFVAARDGALFLGVNEGNLNDNSGAFDVKIEIDPETSN
;
A
#
# COMPACT_ATOMS: atom_id res chain seq x y z
N MET A 1 -3.57 25.89 -29.32
CA MET A 1 -4.15 26.51 -28.10
C MET A 1 -4.54 25.34 -27.21
N THR A 2 -3.65 24.93 -26.31
CA THR A 2 -3.84 23.73 -25.49
C THR A 2 -4.71 24.09 -24.30
N VAL A 3 -5.89 23.49 -24.24
CA VAL A 3 -6.84 23.66 -23.14
C VAL A 3 -6.28 22.98 -21.89
N LEU A 4 -6.22 23.73 -20.79
CA LEU A 4 -5.85 23.26 -19.45
C LEU A 4 -6.87 22.21 -18.99
N ALA A 5 -6.43 20.96 -18.86
CA ALA A 5 -7.24 19.92 -18.23
C ALA A 5 -7.34 20.23 -16.73
N PHE A 6 -8.57 20.40 -16.24
CA PHE A 6 -8.83 20.54 -14.81
C PHE A 6 -8.37 19.25 -14.12
N GLY A 7 -7.39 19.37 -13.23
CA GLY A 7 -6.73 18.22 -12.60
C GLY A 7 -7.58 17.53 -11.54
N ASP A 8 -6.99 16.49 -10.96
CA ASP A 8 -7.53 15.70 -9.85
C ASP A 8 -8.05 16.60 -8.71
N THR A 9 -9.13 16.16 -8.07
CA THR A 9 -9.74 16.87 -6.95
C THR A 9 -9.39 16.18 -5.63
N ILE A 10 -8.78 16.91 -4.71
CA ILE A 10 -8.43 16.45 -3.37
C ILE A 10 -9.30 17.21 -2.37
N ARG A 11 -10.05 16.49 -1.55
CA ARG A 11 -10.77 17.04 -0.39
C ARG A 11 -9.94 16.77 0.85
N LEU A 12 -9.65 17.82 1.61
CA LEU A 12 -8.97 17.72 2.89
C LEU A 12 -9.99 17.57 4.03
N LYS A 13 -9.55 17.01 5.16
CA LYS A 13 -10.39 16.80 6.36
C LYS A 13 -10.88 18.09 7.00
N ASP A 14 -10.21 19.21 6.76
CA ASP A 14 -10.65 20.54 7.20
C ASP A 14 -11.72 21.16 6.28
N GLY A 15 -12.16 20.41 5.25
CA GLY A 15 -13.17 20.82 4.29
C GLY A 15 -12.61 21.63 3.11
N ARG A 16 -11.31 21.93 3.07
CA ARG A 16 -10.70 22.58 1.90
C ARG A 16 -10.69 21.63 0.70
N ILE A 17 -10.97 22.19 -0.47
CA ILE A 17 -10.92 21.47 -1.74
C ILE A 17 -9.79 22.04 -2.59
N ILE A 18 -9.00 21.13 -3.15
CA ILE A 18 -7.78 21.42 -3.87
C ILE A 18 -7.91 20.76 -5.24
N LYS A 19 -7.59 21.51 -6.28
CA LYS A 19 -7.60 21.02 -7.66
C LYS A 19 -6.21 21.14 -8.26
N GLY A 20 -5.69 20.05 -8.78
CA GLY A 20 -4.36 19.99 -9.36
C GLY A 20 -4.01 18.58 -9.82
N LYS A 21 -2.95 18.44 -10.60
CA LYS A 21 -2.51 17.13 -11.07
C LYS A 21 -1.69 16.44 -9.98
N ILE A 22 -2.11 15.26 -9.53
CA ILE A 22 -1.29 14.44 -8.65
C ILE A 22 -0.17 13.83 -9.50
N ILE A 23 1.08 14.11 -9.14
CA ILE A 23 2.26 13.67 -9.92
C ILE A 23 3.09 12.61 -9.20
N SER A 24 2.99 12.49 -7.88
CA SER A 24 3.64 11.42 -7.13
C SER A 24 3.03 11.20 -5.75
N PHE A 25 3.30 10.03 -5.17
CA PHE A 25 3.07 9.73 -3.76
C PHE A 25 4.35 9.12 -3.18
N ASN A 26 4.95 9.78 -2.18
CA ASN A 26 6.18 9.33 -1.55
C ASN A 26 6.18 9.74 -0.07
N GLY A 27 6.59 8.83 0.81
CA GLY A 27 6.73 9.12 2.24
C GLY A 27 5.42 9.58 2.91
N GLY A 28 4.28 9.00 2.49
CA GLY A 28 2.97 9.38 3.00
C GLY A 28 2.45 10.73 2.49
N LYS A 29 3.10 11.34 1.50
CA LYS A 29 2.72 12.65 0.96
C LYS A 29 2.38 12.55 -0.53
N PHE A 30 1.26 13.14 -0.91
CA PHE A 30 0.89 13.39 -2.29
C PHE A 30 1.55 14.67 -2.77
N THR A 31 2.25 14.59 -3.90
CA THR A 31 2.77 15.75 -4.61
C THR A 31 1.76 16.18 -5.67
N VAL A 32 1.32 17.43 -5.59
CA VAL A 32 0.28 18.00 -6.46
C VAL A 32 0.84 19.20 -7.20
N LEU A 33 0.67 19.19 -8.51
CA LEU A 33 1.04 20.27 -9.41
C LEU A 33 -0.17 21.16 -9.70
N PHE A 34 -0.01 22.46 -9.47
CA PHE A 34 -0.97 23.51 -9.80
C PHE A 34 -0.46 24.28 -11.01
N ASP A 35 -1.34 24.49 -11.99
CA ASP A 35 -1.08 25.40 -13.09
C ASP A 35 -1.99 26.62 -12.94
N ASP A 36 -1.40 27.78 -12.64
CA ASP A 36 -2.12 29.07 -12.56
C ASP A 36 -2.06 29.86 -13.90
N GLY A 37 -1.59 29.22 -14.97
CA GLY A 37 -1.45 29.82 -16.31
C GLY A 37 -0.19 30.67 -16.50
N THR A 38 0.51 31.02 -15.41
CA THR A 38 1.78 31.77 -15.48
C THR A 38 2.92 31.11 -14.71
N ARG A 39 2.61 30.28 -13.71
CA ARG A 39 3.56 29.58 -12.84
C ARG A 39 3.00 28.21 -12.48
N GLN A 40 3.87 27.21 -12.59
CA GLN A 40 3.60 25.90 -12.01
C GLN A 40 4.06 25.89 -10.55
N ARG A 41 3.18 25.49 -9.64
CA ARG A 41 3.47 25.35 -8.21
C ARG A 41 3.31 23.90 -7.81
N GLN A 42 4.23 23.40 -7.00
CA GLN A 42 4.17 22.05 -6.46
C GLN A 42 3.88 22.14 -4.96
N MET A 43 2.87 21.42 -4.47
CA MET A 43 2.57 21.30 -3.05
C MET A 43 2.53 19.84 -2.62
N ASN A 44 2.87 19.60 -1.37
CA ASN A 44 2.82 18.27 -0.76
C ASN A 44 1.70 18.25 0.28
N TYR A 45 0.83 17.24 0.22
CA TYR A 45 -0.23 17.00 1.20
C TYR A 45 -0.01 15.66 1.88
N SER A 46 -0.05 15.65 3.20
CA SER A 46 0.10 14.40 3.93
C SER A 46 -1.20 13.59 3.81
N ALA A 47 -1.09 12.27 3.66
CA ALA A 47 -2.24 11.39 3.43
C ALA A 47 -3.25 11.43 4.61
N ASP A 48 -2.77 11.75 5.81
CA ASP A 48 -3.57 11.94 7.02
C ASP A 48 -4.40 13.24 7.01
N GLU A 49 -4.05 14.23 6.17
CA GLU A 49 -4.82 15.47 6.00
C GLU A 49 -5.91 15.33 4.92
N ILE A 50 -5.85 14.27 4.11
CA ILE A 50 -6.75 14.04 2.98
C ILE A 50 -7.97 13.22 3.42
N GLU A 51 -9.14 13.66 2.96
CA GLU A 51 -10.43 12.98 3.14
C GLU A 51 -10.80 12.13 1.92
N SER A 52 -10.68 12.67 0.71
CA SER A 52 -10.99 11.95 -0.54
C SER A 52 -10.22 12.49 -1.73
N ILE A 53 -9.99 11.63 -2.74
CA ILE A 53 -9.39 12.02 -4.02
C ILE A 53 -10.30 11.54 -5.15
N THR A 54 -10.57 12.40 -6.11
CA THR A 54 -11.23 12.10 -7.38
C THR A 54 -10.24 12.33 -8.51
N PHE A 55 -9.89 11.27 -9.23
CA PHE A 55 -9.03 11.34 -10.40
C PHE A 55 -9.88 11.65 -11.63
N ASP A 56 -9.55 12.71 -12.35
CA ASP A 56 -10.18 12.97 -13.64
C ASP A 56 -9.47 12.10 -14.70
N ALA A 57 -10.22 11.49 -15.61
CA ALA A 57 -9.77 10.38 -16.46
C ALA A 57 -8.72 10.78 -17.51
N ASP A 58 -8.37 12.06 -17.59
CA ASP A 58 -7.29 12.60 -18.42
C ASP A 58 -5.94 12.72 -17.67
N SER A 59 -5.91 12.42 -16.37
CA SER A 59 -4.71 12.31 -15.55
C SER A 59 -4.11 10.91 -15.65
N THR A 60 -3.21 10.66 -16.60
CA THR A 60 -2.30 9.50 -16.45
C THR A 60 -1.24 9.85 -15.40
N PRO A 61 -1.20 9.18 -14.22
CA PRO A 61 -0.02 9.21 -13.39
C PRO A 61 1.08 8.45 -14.14
N THR A 62 2.10 9.17 -14.60
CA THR A 62 3.31 8.54 -15.11
C THR A 62 4.03 7.92 -13.92
N ALA A 63 3.70 6.67 -13.59
CA ALA A 63 4.66 5.82 -12.92
C ALA A 63 5.88 5.76 -13.86
N ASN A 64 7.05 6.21 -13.40
CA ASN A 64 8.29 6.02 -14.13
C ASN A 64 8.58 4.52 -14.15
N VAL A 65 8.01 3.84 -15.15
CA VAL A 65 8.47 2.54 -15.59
C VAL A 65 9.60 2.82 -16.56
N GLU A 66 10.83 2.82 -16.08
CA GLU A 66 11.98 2.63 -16.96
C GLU A 66 11.83 1.24 -17.60
N THR A 67 11.32 1.20 -18.82
CA THR A 67 11.29 0.00 -19.64
C THR A 67 12.10 0.24 -20.90
N LEU A 68 13.16 -0.56 -21.01
CA LEU A 68 13.89 -0.84 -22.23
C LEU A 68 12.92 -1.31 -23.34
N ASN A 69 13.18 -0.80 -24.55
CA ASN A 69 12.54 -1.10 -25.82
C ASN A 69 12.08 -2.56 -26.02
N GLN A 70 10.85 -2.72 -26.53
CA GLN A 70 10.56 -3.39 -27.80
C GLN A 70 9.09 -3.24 -28.22
N THR A 71 8.89 -2.78 -29.47
CA THR A 71 7.65 -2.82 -30.27
C THR A 71 7.31 -4.28 -30.63
N PRO A 72 6.03 -4.64 -30.94
CA PRO A 72 5.44 -4.29 -32.23
C PRO A 72 3.95 -3.87 -32.21
N SER A 73 3.58 -3.19 -33.30
CA SER A 73 2.23 -2.74 -33.68
C SER A 73 1.13 -3.80 -33.63
N GLY A 74 -0.08 -3.35 -33.29
CA GLY A 74 -1.34 -4.08 -33.49
C GLY A 74 -2.56 -3.20 -33.28
N SER A 75 -3.32 -3.00 -34.35
CA SER A 75 -4.41 -2.04 -34.58
C SER A 75 -5.61 -2.08 -33.60
N SER A 76 -6.12 -0.88 -33.32
CA SER A 76 -7.55 -0.48 -33.18
C SER A 76 -8.55 -1.44 -32.53
N ASP A 77 -9.14 -1.03 -31.39
CA ASP A 77 -10.60 -0.85 -31.37
C ASP A 77 -11.08 0.12 -30.28
N LYS A 78 -12.05 0.94 -30.67
CA LYS A 78 -12.75 1.91 -29.82
C LYS A 78 -13.74 1.17 -28.93
N THR A 79 -13.69 1.38 -27.62
CA THR A 79 -14.92 1.36 -26.82
C THR A 79 -14.84 2.40 -25.72
N LYS A 80 -15.70 3.40 -25.87
CA LYS A 80 -15.92 4.54 -24.99
C LYS A 80 -16.84 4.08 -23.86
N ILE A 81 -16.34 3.93 -22.64
CA ILE A 81 -17.19 3.84 -21.44
C ILE A 81 -16.55 4.78 -20.40
N GLY A 82 -17.24 5.91 -20.17
CA GLY A 82 -16.85 6.89 -19.18
C GLY A 82 -17.18 6.35 -17.79
N ASN A 83 -16.14 6.22 -16.97
CA ASN A 83 -16.26 5.79 -15.58
C ASN A 83 -15.83 6.96 -14.69
N ASP A 84 -16.77 7.87 -14.43
CA ASP A 84 -16.64 8.88 -13.38
C ASP A 84 -16.56 8.12 -12.04
N THR A 85 -15.35 7.91 -11.53
CA THR A 85 -15.13 7.17 -10.28
C THR A 85 -15.28 8.12 -9.11
N ILE A 86 -16.50 8.29 -8.63
CA ILE A 86 -16.80 9.06 -7.42
C ILE A 86 -16.60 8.16 -6.19
N ILE A 87 -15.51 8.33 -5.45
CA ILE A 87 -15.35 7.73 -4.12
C ILE A 87 -16.12 8.60 -3.11
N THR A 88 -17.36 8.23 -2.81
CA THR A 88 -18.20 8.94 -1.82
C THR A 88 -18.16 8.23 -0.47
N VAL A 89 -17.78 8.96 0.58
CA VAL A 89 -17.94 8.53 1.98
C VAL A 89 -19.34 8.97 2.47
N GLY A 90 -20.22 7.96 2.65
CA GLY A 90 -21.47 7.87 3.42
C GLY A 90 -22.39 9.08 3.66
N GLN A 91 -23.68 8.94 3.32
CA GLN A 91 -24.85 9.36 4.12
C GLN A 91 -26.18 8.89 3.48
N ASN A 92 -26.91 7.99 4.13
CA ASN A 92 -28.30 7.65 3.77
C ASN A 92 -29.28 8.45 4.65
N LYS A 93 -30.19 9.20 4.02
CA LYS A 93 -31.40 9.75 4.65
C LYS A 93 -32.58 8.83 4.38
N ASN A 94 -33.32 8.51 5.43
CA ASN A 94 -34.60 7.79 5.39
C ASN A 94 -35.76 8.78 5.12
N PRO A 95 -36.88 8.33 4.53
CA PRO A 95 -38.13 8.52 5.26
C PRO A 95 -39.08 7.30 5.24
N ASP A 96 -39.95 7.37 6.23
CA ASP A 96 -40.88 6.42 6.85
C ASP A 96 -42.17 6.11 6.07
N ASN A 97 -42.78 4.92 6.28
CA ASN A 97 -44.22 4.70 6.60
C ASN A 97 -44.76 3.25 6.35
N THR A 98 -44.89 2.47 7.45
CA THR A 98 -46.08 1.72 7.99
C THR A 98 -46.88 0.68 7.10
N PRO A 99 -47.82 -0.17 7.64
CA PRO A 99 -47.54 -1.58 8.02
C PRO A 99 -48.52 -2.69 7.48
N THR A 100 -48.10 -3.97 7.63
CA THR A 100 -48.89 -5.26 7.75
C THR A 100 -49.55 -5.91 6.49
N PRO A 101 -49.83 -7.25 6.45
CA PRO A 101 -49.38 -8.40 7.25
C PRO A 101 -48.77 -9.58 6.43
N SER A 102 -48.12 -10.50 7.15
CA SER A 102 -47.35 -11.66 6.66
C SER A 102 -48.16 -12.77 5.95
N PRO A 103 -47.48 -13.54 5.08
CA PRO A 103 -47.56 -15.00 5.11
C PRO A 103 -46.20 -15.60 5.49
N LYS A 104 -46.24 -16.52 6.45
CA LYS A 104 -45.13 -17.34 6.95
C LYS A 104 -44.53 -18.18 5.81
N VAL A 105 -43.32 -17.83 5.36
CA VAL A 105 -42.50 -18.66 4.47
C VAL A 105 -41.11 -18.82 5.10
N SER A 106 -40.61 -20.04 4.98
CA SER A 106 -39.43 -20.68 5.61
C SER A 106 -38.18 -19.80 5.80
N PRO A 107 -37.30 -20.12 6.78
CA PRO A 107 -36.06 -19.37 7.00
C PRO A 107 -35.19 -19.37 5.74
N PRO A 108 -34.75 -18.21 5.22
CA PRO A 108 -33.73 -18.18 4.19
C PRO A 108 -32.43 -18.72 4.76
N ALA A 109 -31.88 -19.72 4.09
CA ALA A 109 -30.53 -20.21 4.32
C ALA A 109 -29.50 -19.09 4.11
N ASN A 110 -28.51 -19.06 5.00
CA ASN A 110 -27.20 -18.44 4.87
C ASN A 110 -27.15 -17.13 4.05
N THR A 111 -27.28 -16.00 4.75
CA THR A 111 -26.54 -14.80 4.38
C THR A 111 -25.04 -15.10 4.48
N SER A 112 -24.47 -15.62 3.40
CA SER A 112 -23.02 -15.57 3.19
C SER A 112 -22.63 -14.10 3.25
N ALA A 113 -22.02 -13.69 4.37
CA ALA A 113 -21.42 -12.38 4.49
C ALA A 113 -20.43 -12.24 3.34
N ILE A 114 -20.69 -11.28 2.45
CA ILE A 114 -19.78 -10.91 1.37
C ILE A 114 -18.59 -10.24 2.06
N THR A 115 -17.62 -11.05 2.51
CA THR A 115 -16.40 -10.52 3.09
C THR A 115 -15.66 -9.82 1.96
N PRO A 116 -15.38 -8.52 2.05
CA PRO A 116 -14.70 -7.83 0.98
C PRO A 116 -13.32 -8.48 0.76
N ALA A 117 -12.88 -8.55 -0.50
CA ALA A 117 -11.63 -9.21 -0.85
C ALA A 117 -10.43 -8.50 -0.21
N PRO A 118 -9.36 -9.23 0.17
CA PRO A 118 -8.15 -8.62 0.71
C PRO A 118 -7.49 -7.65 -0.26
N ILE A 119 -6.98 -6.53 0.26
CA ILE A 119 -6.12 -5.61 -0.48
C ILE A 119 -4.76 -6.28 -0.64
N THR A 120 -4.21 -6.29 -1.86
CA THR A 120 -2.91 -6.92 -2.13
C THR A 120 -1.87 -5.88 -2.58
N LEU A 121 -0.68 -5.92 -1.97
CA LEU A 121 0.49 -5.11 -2.33
C LEU A 121 1.65 -6.05 -2.68
N ASN A 122 2.40 -5.70 -3.72
CA ASN A 122 3.67 -6.35 -4.04
C ASN A 122 4.80 -5.36 -3.79
N VAL A 123 5.74 -5.73 -2.92
CA VAL A 123 6.82 -4.86 -2.44
C VAL A 123 8.15 -5.55 -2.67
N LYS A 124 9.12 -4.81 -3.22
CA LYS A 124 10.50 -5.28 -3.38
C LYS A 124 11.33 -4.77 -2.21
N VAL A 125 11.70 -5.67 -1.30
CA VAL A 125 12.42 -5.33 -0.06
C VAL A 125 13.91 -5.43 -0.31
N LEU A 126 14.60 -4.29 -0.34
CA LEU A 126 16.05 -4.25 -0.53
C LEU A 126 16.77 -4.83 0.69
N ALA A 127 17.83 -5.60 0.44
CA ALA A 127 18.63 -6.21 1.51
C ALA A 127 19.78 -5.32 2.00
N ASP A 128 20.09 -4.25 1.27
CA ASP A 128 21.20 -3.37 1.56
C ASP A 128 20.84 -2.27 2.57
N ASN A 129 21.83 -1.44 2.92
CA ASN A 129 21.64 -0.35 3.88
C ASN A 129 20.94 0.89 3.29
N THR A 130 20.35 0.80 2.09
CA THR A 130 19.54 1.89 1.54
C THR A 130 18.38 2.17 2.48
N SER A 131 18.14 3.46 2.76
CA SER A 131 17.10 3.88 3.72
C SER A 131 17.24 3.25 5.11
N ASN A 132 18.48 3.09 5.58
CA ASN A 132 18.81 2.45 6.85
C ASN A 132 18.29 0.99 6.95
N GLY A 133 18.24 0.27 5.84
CA GLY A 133 17.81 -1.14 5.80
C GLY A 133 16.30 -1.36 5.80
N TRP A 134 15.51 -0.30 5.65
CA TRP A 134 14.05 -0.37 5.70
C TRP A 134 13.40 0.01 4.37
N THR A 135 12.48 -0.83 3.92
CA THR A 135 11.60 -0.58 2.77
C THR A 135 10.21 -0.21 3.29
N ASN A 136 9.71 0.97 2.93
CA ASN A 136 8.32 1.36 3.19
C ASN A 136 7.38 0.59 2.25
N SER A 137 6.39 -0.11 2.81
CA SER A 137 5.41 -0.88 2.02
C SER A 137 4.37 -0.01 1.29
N GLY A 138 4.23 1.25 1.69
CA GLY A 138 3.14 2.14 1.26
C GLY A 138 1.82 1.92 2.04
N TRP A 139 1.75 0.94 2.94
CA TRP A 139 0.58 0.68 3.77
C TRP A 139 0.68 1.37 5.14
N VAL A 140 -0.42 1.96 5.58
CA VAL A 140 -0.60 2.44 6.96
C VAL A 140 -1.57 1.48 7.65
N ALA A 141 -1.02 0.63 8.52
CA ALA A 141 -1.78 -0.32 9.30
C ALA A 141 -2.59 0.40 10.39
N ARG A 142 -3.76 -0.15 10.69
CA ARG A 142 -4.57 0.22 11.85
C ARG A 142 -4.52 -0.87 12.90
N LYS A 143 -4.55 -0.50 14.17
CA LYS A 143 -4.63 -1.45 15.28
C LYS A 143 -5.86 -2.35 15.11
N GLY A 144 -5.65 -3.66 15.24
CA GLY A 144 -6.70 -4.66 15.03
C GLY A 144 -6.83 -5.14 13.58
N GLN A 145 -6.13 -4.50 12.63
CA GLN A 145 -6.13 -4.94 11.25
C GLN A 145 -5.35 -6.23 11.08
N LYS A 146 -5.94 -7.17 10.34
CA LYS A 146 -5.33 -8.45 10.02
C LYS A 146 -4.51 -8.34 8.74
N ILE A 147 -3.25 -8.74 8.82
CA ILE A 147 -2.26 -8.59 7.75
C ILE A 147 -1.56 -9.93 7.58
N LYS A 148 -1.47 -10.38 6.33
CA LYS A 148 -0.66 -11.53 5.94
C LYS A 148 0.47 -11.08 5.03
N ILE A 149 1.68 -11.50 5.33
CA ILE A 149 2.88 -11.22 4.54
C ILE A 149 3.46 -12.55 4.07
N THR A 150 3.82 -12.61 2.79
CA THR A 150 4.48 -13.76 2.18
C THR A 150 5.74 -13.26 1.48
N GLY A 151 6.90 -13.78 1.86
CA GLY A 151 8.18 -13.48 1.24
C GLY A 151 8.55 -14.51 0.19
N GLY A 152 9.20 -14.05 -0.88
CA GLY A 152 9.88 -14.86 -1.87
C GLY A 152 11.23 -14.26 -2.28
N GLY A 153 11.89 -14.93 -3.22
CA GLY A 153 13.19 -14.50 -3.73
C GLY A 153 14.36 -14.88 -2.82
N ARG A 154 15.53 -14.30 -3.12
CA ARG A 154 16.78 -14.53 -2.38
C ARG A 154 17.61 -13.26 -2.35
N VAL A 155 18.34 -13.08 -1.26
CA VAL A 155 19.28 -11.97 -1.08
C VAL A 155 20.67 -12.51 -0.74
N SER A 156 21.70 -11.73 -1.01
CA SER A 156 23.08 -12.02 -0.61
C SER A 156 23.40 -11.30 0.70
N LEU A 157 24.02 -12.02 1.63
CA LEU A 157 24.52 -11.52 2.92
C LEU A 157 26.05 -11.30 2.89
N GLY A 158 26.58 -10.85 1.75
CA GLY A 158 28.01 -10.87 1.46
C GLY A 158 28.63 -12.28 1.35
N ASN A 159 29.92 -12.33 1.00
CA ASN A 159 30.77 -13.55 1.04
C ASN A 159 30.20 -14.79 0.32
N GLY A 160 29.41 -14.59 -0.75
CA GLY A 160 28.76 -15.66 -1.50
C GLY A 160 27.62 -16.37 -0.76
N ARG A 161 27.21 -15.85 0.40
CA ARG A 161 26.11 -16.42 1.19
C ARG A 161 24.77 -15.87 0.69
N LEU A 162 23.88 -16.77 0.31
CA LEU A 162 22.52 -16.44 -0.11
C LEU A 162 21.50 -16.95 0.92
N THR A 163 20.45 -16.17 1.17
CA THR A 163 19.35 -16.54 2.07
C THR A 163 17.98 -16.32 1.41
N SER A 164 16.97 -17.06 1.88
CA SER A 164 15.55 -16.81 1.63
C SER A 164 14.95 -15.93 2.74
N PRO A 165 13.68 -15.50 2.63
CA PRO A 165 12.98 -14.79 3.70
C PRO A 165 12.94 -15.55 5.03
N GLY A 166 12.94 -16.88 5.03
CA GLY A 166 13.12 -17.69 6.24
C GLY A 166 14.45 -17.54 6.97
N GLY A 167 15.47 -16.94 6.35
CA GLY A 167 16.79 -16.73 6.96
C GLY A 167 17.64 -18.00 7.12
N ILE A 168 18.77 -17.85 7.81
CA ILE A 168 19.72 -18.93 8.12
C ILE A 168 19.85 -19.06 9.64
N ALA A 169 19.17 -20.04 10.23
CA ALA A 169 19.12 -20.23 11.69
C ALA A 169 20.49 -20.55 12.32
N SER A 170 21.37 -21.25 11.58
CA SER A 170 22.70 -21.63 12.08
C SER A 170 23.73 -20.51 12.01
N LEU A 171 23.40 -19.37 11.39
CA LEU A 171 24.32 -18.24 11.27
C LEU A 171 24.16 -17.33 12.49
N SER A 172 25.18 -17.34 13.35
CA SER A 172 25.24 -16.41 14.48
C SER A 172 25.50 -14.99 13.99
N ASP A 173 24.70 -14.06 14.48
CA ASP A 173 24.82 -12.63 14.25
C ASP A 173 24.24 -11.91 15.48
N SER A 174 25.11 -11.27 16.26
CA SER A 174 24.72 -10.53 17.47
C SER A 174 24.22 -9.12 17.18
N GLY A 175 24.46 -8.60 15.98
CA GLY A 175 24.09 -7.25 15.55
C GLY A 175 22.67 -7.15 15.00
N LYS A 176 22.04 -8.29 14.65
CA LYS A 176 20.67 -8.31 14.14
C LYS A 176 19.63 -7.82 15.17
N LEU A 177 18.55 -7.27 14.65
CA LEU A 177 17.47 -6.66 15.44
C LEU A 177 16.69 -7.70 16.25
N LYS A 178 16.38 -8.87 15.65
CA LYS A 178 15.76 -10.02 16.31
C LYS A 178 16.80 -11.11 16.57
N LYS A 179 17.44 -11.04 17.74
CA LYS A 179 18.58 -11.91 18.11
C LYS A 179 18.24 -13.40 18.15
N ASP A 180 17.02 -13.74 18.53
CA ASP A 180 16.57 -15.14 18.65
C ASP A 180 16.05 -15.73 17.33
N GLU A 181 16.00 -14.92 16.26
CA GLU A 181 15.44 -15.32 14.97
C GLU A 181 16.52 -15.52 13.90
N PRO A 182 16.29 -16.29 12.83
CA PRO A 182 17.26 -16.52 11.77
C PRO A 182 17.88 -15.25 11.18
N THR A 183 19.20 -15.29 10.95
CA THR A 183 19.95 -14.19 10.32
C THR A 183 19.62 -14.11 8.83
N GLY A 184 19.44 -12.91 8.31
CA GLY A 184 19.07 -12.67 6.92
C GLY A 184 17.58 -12.95 6.61
N GLY A 185 16.76 -13.23 7.62
CA GLY A 185 15.32 -13.45 7.43
C GLY A 185 14.53 -12.15 7.31
N LEU A 186 13.34 -12.21 6.72
CA LEU A 186 12.44 -11.08 6.54
C LEU A 186 11.81 -10.68 7.89
N ILE A 187 11.89 -9.39 8.20
CA ILE A 187 11.26 -8.77 9.37
C ILE A 187 10.39 -7.59 8.95
N ALA A 188 9.47 -7.22 9.83
CA ALA A 188 8.62 -6.05 9.69
C ALA A 188 8.59 -5.22 10.98
N VAL A 189 8.13 -3.97 10.86
CA VAL A 189 7.76 -3.12 11.99
C VAL A 189 6.59 -2.22 11.58
N ILE A 190 5.72 -1.89 12.53
CA ILE A 190 4.63 -0.92 12.35
C ILE A 190 4.97 0.31 13.18
N GLY A 191 5.10 1.46 12.51
CA GLY A 191 5.67 2.68 13.09
C GLY A 191 7.20 2.64 13.12
N ASP A 192 7.83 3.79 12.93
CA ASP A 192 9.29 3.99 12.88
C ASP A 192 9.88 4.45 14.23
N ASP A 193 9.04 4.54 15.26
CA ASP A 193 9.35 5.09 16.58
C ASP A 193 9.59 4.03 17.66
N ASN A 194 9.79 2.76 17.28
CA ASN A 194 9.83 1.64 18.21
C ASN A 194 10.70 0.47 17.73
N ASN A 195 10.92 -0.49 18.64
CA ASN A 195 11.71 -1.71 18.41
C ASN A 195 10.85 -2.98 18.49
N ASP A 196 9.54 -2.87 18.25
CA ASP A 196 8.59 -4.00 18.28
C ASP A 196 8.61 -4.71 16.92
N PHE A 197 9.77 -5.26 16.58
CA PHE A 197 9.97 -5.95 15.32
C PHE A 197 9.11 -7.21 15.26
N ILE A 198 8.77 -7.65 14.05
CA ILE A 198 8.01 -8.87 13.78
C ILE A 198 8.86 -9.72 12.86
N PHE A 199 9.09 -10.99 13.21
CA PHE A 199 9.75 -11.92 12.30
C PHE A 199 8.70 -12.51 11.37
N ILE A 200 8.85 -12.29 10.07
CA ILE A 200 7.90 -12.74 9.06
C ILE A 200 8.31 -14.11 8.53
N GLY A 201 9.61 -14.31 8.29
CA GLY A 201 10.09 -15.51 7.61
C GLY A 201 9.52 -15.62 6.19
N ASP A 202 9.25 -16.86 5.75
CA ASP A 202 8.64 -17.12 4.45
C ASP A 202 7.17 -16.68 4.39
N SER A 203 6.41 -16.80 5.49
CA SER A 203 5.06 -16.24 5.59
C SER A 203 4.60 -16.13 7.04
N LEU A 204 3.94 -15.00 7.36
CA LEU A 204 3.27 -14.79 8.63
C LEU A 204 1.94 -14.05 8.42
N GLU A 205 0.93 -14.46 9.19
CA GLU A 205 -0.31 -13.72 9.37
C GLU A 205 -0.40 -13.22 10.82
N PHE A 206 -0.71 -11.94 11.01
CA PHE A 206 -0.78 -11.32 12.32
C PHE A 206 -1.82 -10.20 12.37
N VAL A 207 -2.11 -9.74 13.59
CA VAL A 207 -2.98 -8.59 13.84
C VAL A 207 -2.10 -7.42 14.26
N ALA A 208 -2.25 -6.27 13.60
CA ALA A 208 -1.51 -5.06 13.90
C ALA A 208 -1.80 -4.60 15.35
N ALA A 209 -0.77 -4.47 16.16
CA ALA A 209 -0.89 -4.08 17.57
C ALA A 209 -1.11 -2.57 17.76
N ARG A 210 -0.80 -1.77 16.73
CA ARG A 210 -0.83 -0.31 16.74
C ARG A 210 -1.10 0.24 15.35
N ASP A 211 -1.42 1.53 15.30
CA ASP A 211 -1.48 2.29 14.06
C ASP A 211 -0.07 2.66 13.60
N GLY A 212 0.18 2.70 12.30
CA GLY A 212 1.45 3.19 11.76
C GLY A 212 1.78 2.69 10.37
N ALA A 213 2.77 3.32 9.75
CA ALA A 213 3.32 2.85 8.48
C ALA A 213 4.01 1.48 8.67
N LEU A 214 3.78 0.57 7.73
CA LEU A 214 4.40 -0.77 7.72
C LEU A 214 5.71 -0.72 6.94
N PHE A 215 6.80 -1.09 7.60
CA PHE A 215 8.13 -1.22 7.00
C PHE A 215 8.62 -2.66 7.03
N LEU A 216 9.45 -3.01 6.05
CA LEU A 216 10.02 -4.34 5.84
C LEU A 216 11.53 -4.24 5.75
N GLY A 217 12.25 -5.23 6.26
CA GLY A 217 13.71 -5.25 6.26
C GLY A 217 14.29 -6.65 6.43
N VAL A 218 15.60 -6.74 6.46
CA VAL A 218 16.36 -7.99 6.65
C VAL A 218 16.91 -8.05 8.07
N ASN A 219 16.75 -9.19 8.74
CA ASN A 219 17.21 -9.43 10.10
C ASN A 219 18.72 -9.70 10.15
N GLU A 220 19.52 -8.65 10.04
CA GLU A 220 20.98 -8.75 10.00
C GLU A 220 21.64 -7.52 10.62
N GLY A 221 22.83 -7.70 11.19
CA GLY A 221 23.62 -6.65 11.83
C GLY A 221 24.55 -5.88 10.90
N ASN A 222 24.90 -6.44 9.73
CA ASN A 222 25.69 -5.76 8.70
C ASN A 222 24.96 -5.79 7.36
N LEU A 223 24.43 -4.64 6.94
CA LEU A 223 23.72 -4.51 5.67
C LEU A 223 24.59 -3.98 4.54
N ASN A 224 25.85 -3.62 4.81
CA ASN A 224 26.70 -2.91 3.83
C ASN A 224 27.32 -3.84 2.79
N ASP A 225 27.38 -5.15 3.05
CA ASP A 225 27.83 -6.19 2.12
C ASP A 225 26.67 -6.97 1.49
N ASN A 226 25.44 -6.50 1.71
CA ASN A 226 24.25 -7.13 1.19
C ASN A 226 23.94 -6.69 -0.25
N SER A 227 23.26 -7.56 -0.98
CA SER A 227 22.72 -7.21 -2.30
C SER A 227 21.49 -8.04 -2.65
N GLY A 228 20.72 -7.54 -3.63
CA GLY A 228 19.46 -8.16 -4.07
C GLY A 228 18.27 -7.67 -3.26
N ALA A 229 17.14 -8.37 -3.44
CA ALA A 229 15.90 -8.04 -2.75
C ALA A 229 15.02 -9.29 -2.56
N PHE A 230 14.15 -9.24 -1.57
CA PHE A 230 13.00 -10.14 -1.49
C PHE A 230 11.83 -9.58 -2.29
N ASP A 231 11.04 -10.49 -2.86
CA ASP A 231 9.75 -10.18 -3.48
C ASP A 231 8.66 -10.52 -2.46
N VAL A 232 7.99 -9.49 -1.92
CA VAL A 232 7.06 -9.64 -0.80
C VAL A 232 5.64 -9.31 -1.24
N LYS A 233 4.70 -10.23 -0.97
CA LYS A 233 3.27 -10.01 -1.13
C LYS A 233 2.66 -9.72 0.25
N ILE A 234 1.90 -8.64 0.35
CA ILE A 234 1.14 -8.25 1.55
C ILE A 234 -0.34 -8.32 1.21
N GLU A 235 -1.10 -9.04 2.01
CA GLU A 235 -2.55 -9.18 1.91
C GLU A 235 -3.16 -8.59 3.18
N ILE A 236 -4.03 -7.59 3.03
CA ILE A 236 -4.66 -6.89 4.15
C ILE A 236 -6.17 -7.15 4.11
N ASP A 237 -6.70 -7.64 5.22
CA ASP A 237 -8.14 -7.80 5.35
C ASP A 237 -8.80 -6.40 5.47
N PRO A 238 -9.82 -6.12 4.65
CA PRO A 238 -10.56 -4.87 4.75
C PRO A 238 -11.25 -4.80 6.11
N GLU A 239 -11.12 -3.67 6.81
CA GLU A 239 -11.82 -3.46 8.09
C GLU A 239 -13.33 -3.69 7.87
N THR A 240 -13.89 -4.71 8.52
CA THR A 240 -15.35 -4.82 8.63
C THR A 240 -15.80 -3.67 9.54
N SER A 241 -16.38 -2.63 8.93
CA SER A 241 -17.05 -1.58 9.70
C SER A 241 -18.17 -2.26 10.51
N ASN A 242 -18.02 -2.32 11.84
CA ASN A 242 -19.10 -2.68 12.76
C ASN A 242 -19.91 -1.44 13.12
#